data_AF-A0A9P1GS40-F1
#
_entry.id   AF-A0A9P1GS40-F1
#
_cell.length_a   1.000
_cell.length_b   1.000
_cell.length_c   1.000
_cell.angle_alpha   90.00
_cell.angle_beta   90.00
_cell.angle_gamma   90.00
#
_symmetry.space_group_name_H-M   'P 1'
#
loop_
_entity.id
_entity.type
_entity.pdbx_description
1 polymer ?
#
loop_
_entity_poly.entity_id
_entity_poly.type
_entity_poly.pdbx_seq_one_letter_code
_entity_poly.pdbx_strand_id
1 'polypeptide(L)'
;MGKHLLIRYPHTDNVEWELQKAAALEKAEQLWQLNCARAPWGCAWFSRWKANIDRAKELQQTLYISYFEGQVGAGRLSWDELHVEEARHCAAKAGGLGASQKAEVAYLDKLGLSYVEHE
;
A
#
# COMPACT_ATOMS: atom_id res chain seq x y z
N MET A 1 4.77 -4.04 -13.61
CA MET A 1 5.66 -3.10 -14.30
C MET A 1 6.73 -2.57 -13.35
N GLY A 2 7.91 -3.19 -13.28
CA GLY A 2 9.08 -2.57 -12.66
C GLY A 2 9.56 -1.41 -13.54
N LYS A 3 9.76 -0.22 -12.99
CA LYS A 3 10.30 0.92 -13.76
C LYS A 3 11.81 0.89 -13.65
N HIS A 4 12.50 0.54 -14.74
CA HIS A 4 13.95 0.69 -14.85
C HIS A 4 14.24 2.01 -15.57
N LEU A 5 14.91 2.95 -14.88
CA LEU A 5 15.29 4.22 -15.48
C LEU A 5 16.47 3.97 -16.43
N LEU A 6 16.24 4.15 -17.72
CA LEU A 6 17.30 4.17 -18.71
C LEU A 6 17.63 5.62 -19.08
N ILE A 7 18.90 5.99 -18.99
CA ILE A 7 19.39 7.32 -19.36
C ILE A 7 20.07 7.18 -20.72
N ARG A 8 19.52 7.82 -21.75
CA ARG A 8 20.16 7.92 -23.06
C ARG A 8 21.14 9.10 -23.04
N TYR A 9 22.41 8.86 -23.34
CA TYR A 9 23.40 9.92 -23.47
C TYR A 9 23.48 10.42 -24.93
N PRO A 10 23.93 11.66 -25.18
CA PRO A 10 23.95 12.27 -26.51
C PRO A 10 24.75 11.49 -27.57
N HIS A 11 25.71 10.67 -27.16
CA HIS A 11 26.58 9.88 -28.03
C HIS A 11 26.28 8.37 -28.00
N THR A 12 25.20 7.95 -27.36
CA THR A 12 24.81 6.54 -27.34
C THR A 12 24.37 6.10 -28.73
N ASP A 13 25.03 5.08 -29.26
CA ASP A 13 24.67 4.48 -30.54
C ASP A 13 23.24 3.93 -30.50
N ASN A 14 22.54 3.99 -31.64
CA ASN A 14 21.12 3.62 -31.69
C ASN A 14 20.92 2.10 -31.48
N VAL A 15 21.87 1.27 -31.93
CA VAL A 15 21.83 -0.18 -31.72
C VAL A 15 22.10 -0.50 -30.26
N GLU A 16 23.10 0.15 -29.66
CA GLU A 16 23.41 0.03 -28.24
C GLU A 16 22.18 0.40 -27.36
N TRP A 17 21.50 1.49 -27.71
CA TRP A 17 20.29 1.92 -27.01
C TRP A 17 19.15 0.90 -27.08
N GLU A 18 18.85 0.36 -28.26
CA GLU A 18 17.78 -0.63 -28.41
C GLU A 18 18.10 -1.94 -27.67
N LEU A 19 19.37 -2.36 -27.64
CA LEU A 19 19.81 -3.51 -26.84
C LEU A 19 19.63 -3.27 -25.33
N GLN A 20 20.06 -2.11 -24.82
CA GLN A 20 19.88 -1.74 -23.41
C GLN A 20 18.40 -1.68 -23.02
N LYS A 21 17.57 -1.13 -23.91
CA LYS A 21 16.11 -1.06 -23.74
C LYS A 21 15.48 -2.45 -23.70
N ALA A 22 15.84 -3.33 -24.63
CA ALA A 22 15.33 -4.71 -24.66
C ALA A 22 15.70 -5.47 -23.38
N ALA A 23 16.95 -5.40 -22.94
CA ALA A 23 17.41 -6.03 -21.70
C ALA A 23 16.70 -5.49 -20.46
N ALA A 24 16.45 -4.17 -20.40
CA ALA A 24 15.71 -3.56 -19.30
C ALA A 24 14.24 -4.00 -19.24
N LEU A 25 13.60 -4.15 -20.40
CA LEU A 25 12.22 -4.65 -20.50
C LEU A 25 12.12 -6.10 -20.05
N GLU A 26 13.04 -6.96 -20.51
CA GLU A 26 13.10 -8.36 -20.08
C GLU A 26 13.29 -8.48 -18.56
N LYS A 27 14.24 -7.73 -18.01
CA LYS A 27 14.48 -7.69 -16.56
C LYS A 27 13.26 -7.19 -15.79
N ALA A 28 12.56 -6.17 -16.29
CA ALA A 28 11.37 -5.63 -15.66
C ALA A 28 10.21 -6.65 -15.65
N GLU A 29 10.06 -7.45 -16.70
CA GLU A 29 9.07 -8.53 -16.82
C GLU A 29 9.38 -9.67 -15.84
N GLN A 30 10.63 -10.13 -15.81
CA GLN A 30 11.08 -11.17 -14.86
C GLN A 30 10.83 -10.74 -13.41
N LEU A 31 11.18 -9.50 -13.04
CA LEU A 31 10.93 -8.96 -11.71
C LEU A 31 9.43 -8.82 -11.40
N TRP A 32 8.61 -8.50 -12.39
CA TRP A 32 7.16 -8.42 -12.22
C TRP A 32 6.55 -9.80 -11.95
N GLN A 33 6.96 -10.83 -12.69
CA GLN A 33 6.53 -12.21 -12.48
C GLN A 33 6.98 -12.74 -11.12
N LEU A 34 8.26 -12.55 -10.76
CA LEU A 34 8.81 -12.93 -9.47
C LEU A 34 8.09 -12.25 -8.29
N ASN A 35 7.66 -10.99 -8.47
CA ASN A 35 6.93 -10.27 -7.43
C ASN A 35 5.42 -10.56 -7.42
N CYS A 36 4.98 -11.63 -8.11
CA CYS A 36 3.56 -12.02 -8.24
C CYS A 36 2.71 -10.86 -8.76
N ALA A 37 3.18 -10.21 -9.80
CA ALA A 37 2.59 -9.02 -10.41
C ALA A 37 2.49 -7.77 -9.52
N ARG A 38 3.07 -7.77 -8.31
CA ARG A 38 3.04 -6.61 -7.40
C ARG A 38 4.06 -5.54 -7.82
N ALA A 39 3.74 -4.29 -7.51
CA ALA A 39 4.68 -3.20 -7.70
C ALA A 39 5.89 -3.38 -6.75
N PRO A 40 7.13 -3.39 -7.26
CA PRO A 40 8.32 -3.69 -6.44
C PRO A 40 8.68 -2.58 -5.43
N TRP A 41 8.19 -1.36 -5.63
CA TRP A 41 8.47 -0.21 -4.76
C TRP A 41 7.53 -0.10 -3.55
N GLY A 42 6.53 -0.98 -3.43
CA GLY A 42 5.58 -0.98 -2.31
C GLY A 42 4.80 0.34 -2.16
N CYS A 43 4.37 0.63 -0.93
CA CYS A 43 3.66 1.86 -0.57
C CYS A 43 4.51 2.69 0.40
N ALA A 44 5.17 3.72 -0.10
CA ALA A 44 6.00 4.61 0.74
C ALA A 44 5.19 5.31 1.85
N TRP A 45 3.92 5.62 1.58
CA TRP A 45 2.99 6.16 2.58
C TRP A 45 2.83 5.21 3.75
N PHE A 46 2.52 3.94 3.49
CA PHE A 46 2.26 2.96 4.54
C PHE A 46 3.47 2.76 5.44
N SER A 47 4.68 2.70 4.87
CA SER A 47 5.92 2.60 5.66
C SER A 47 6.11 3.78 6.60
N ARG A 48 5.83 5.02 6.14
CA ARG A 48 5.93 6.23 6.98
C ARG A 48 4.83 6.29 8.03
N TRP A 49 3.60 5.97 7.66
CA TRP A 49 2.47 5.90 8.57
C TRP A 49 2.74 4.90 9.70
N LYS A 50 3.19 3.68 9.37
CA LYS A 50 3.56 2.66 10.36
C LYS A 50 4.62 3.18 11.34
N ALA A 51 5.67 3.84 10.85
CA ALA A 51 6.71 4.41 11.70
C ALA A 51 6.16 5.46 12.69
N ASN A 52 5.16 6.25 12.26
CA ASN A 52 4.49 7.20 13.15
C ASN A 52 3.62 6.50 14.20
N ILE A 53 2.93 5.41 13.85
CA ILE A 53 2.18 4.59 14.81
C ILE A 53 3.13 3.97 15.84
N ASP A 54 4.26 3.40 15.40
CA ASP A 54 5.28 2.82 16.28
C ASP A 54 5.78 3.89 17.27
N ARG A 55 6.08 5.10 16.79
CA ARG A 55 6.46 6.24 17.64
C ARG A 55 5.35 6.69 18.60
N ALA A 56 4.10 6.76 18.14
CA ALA A 56 2.97 7.14 18.99
C ALA A 56 2.77 6.13 20.13
N LYS A 57 2.97 4.84 19.86
CA LYS A 57 2.96 3.77 20.85
C LYS A 57 4.08 3.94 21.89
N GLU A 58 5.31 4.21 21.44
CA GLU A 58 6.45 4.49 22.34
C GLU A 58 6.17 5.68 23.27
N LEU A 59 5.48 6.69 22.76
CA LEU A 59 5.05 7.88 23.50
C LEU A 59 3.76 7.69 24.29
N GLN A 60 3.18 6.48 24.33
CA GLN A 60 1.93 6.15 25.01
C GLN A 60 0.75 7.06 24.61
N GLN A 61 0.72 7.50 23.35
CA GLN A 61 -0.36 8.33 22.83
C GLN A 61 -1.59 7.49 22.53
N THR A 62 -2.77 8.06 22.75
CA THR A 62 -4.05 7.47 22.33
C THR A 62 -4.18 7.58 20.82
N LEU A 63 -4.40 6.45 20.15
CA LEU A 63 -4.74 6.40 18.74
C LEU A 63 -6.24 6.67 18.56
N TYR A 64 -6.59 7.44 17.54
CA TYR A 64 -7.97 7.78 17.21
C TYR A 64 -8.31 7.34 15.79
N ILE A 65 -9.50 6.78 15.61
CA ILE A 65 -10.09 6.48 14.30
C ILE A 65 -11.32 7.34 14.12
N SER A 66 -11.31 8.17 13.08
CA SER A 66 -12.46 8.99 12.68
C SER A 66 -13.18 8.35 11.51
N TYR A 67 -14.47 8.09 11.70
CA TYR A 67 -15.39 7.58 10.70
C TYR A 67 -16.15 8.72 10.02
N PHE A 68 -16.87 8.42 8.94
CA PHE A 68 -17.90 9.33 8.44
C PHE A 68 -19.08 9.40 9.42
N GLU A 69 -19.79 10.54 9.43
CA GLU A 69 -20.93 10.83 10.31
C GLU A 69 -21.95 9.68 10.35
N GLY A 70 -22.26 9.18 11.56
CA GLY A 70 -23.20 8.07 11.77
C GLY A 70 -22.73 6.69 11.28
N GLN A 71 -21.45 6.54 10.91
CA GLN A 71 -20.90 5.29 10.33
C GLN A 71 -19.76 4.68 11.15
N VAL A 72 -19.71 4.97 12.45
CA VAL A 72 -18.72 4.37 13.37
C VAL A 72 -18.78 2.85 13.31
N GLY A 73 -17.61 2.22 13.16
CA GLY A 73 -17.45 0.76 13.06
C GLY A 73 -17.76 0.18 11.67
N ALA A 74 -18.32 0.96 10.73
CA ALA A 74 -18.67 0.47 9.40
C ALA A 74 -17.44 0.31 8.49
N GLY A 75 -17.52 -0.64 7.55
CA GLY A 75 -16.50 -0.85 6.51
C GLY A 75 -15.14 -1.35 7.01
N ARG A 76 -15.08 -1.92 8.21
CA ARG A 76 -13.89 -2.62 8.71
C ARG A 76 -13.58 -3.87 7.87
N LEU A 77 -12.30 -4.22 7.85
CA LEU A 77 -11.78 -5.45 7.27
C LEU A 77 -10.73 -6.01 8.21
N SER A 78 -10.65 -7.33 8.34
CA SER A 78 -9.48 -7.93 8.97
C SER A 78 -8.27 -7.85 8.04
N TRP A 79 -7.07 -7.94 8.62
CA TRP A 79 -5.83 -7.91 7.85
C TRP A 79 -5.77 -8.99 6.77
N ASP A 80 -6.27 -10.17 7.09
CA ASP A 80 -6.25 -11.32 6.19
C ASP A 80 -7.31 -11.20 5.10
N GLU A 81 -8.35 -10.38 5.26
CA GLU A 81 -9.37 -10.14 4.24
C GLU A 81 -8.98 -9.04 3.24
N LEU A 82 -7.91 -8.27 3.49
CA LEU A 82 -7.51 -7.16 2.61
C LEU A 82 -7.20 -7.61 1.17
N HIS A 83 -6.75 -8.85 0.98
CA HIS A 83 -6.47 -9.39 -0.36
C HIS A 83 -7.73 -9.94 -1.06
N VAL A 84 -8.82 -10.17 -0.33
CA VAL A 84 -10.07 -10.74 -0.84
C VAL A 84 -10.88 -9.64 -1.50
N GLU A 85 -11.18 -9.80 -2.79
CA GLU A 85 -11.85 -8.76 -3.58
C GLU A 85 -13.29 -8.52 -3.14
N GLU A 86 -14.03 -9.59 -2.86
CA GLU A 86 -15.40 -9.55 -2.41
C GLU A 86 -15.51 -8.83 -1.06
N ALA A 87 -14.60 -9.14 -0.13
CA ALA A 87 -14.53 -8.47 1.17
C ALA A 87 -14.28 -6.98 1.00
N ARG A 88 -13.31 -6.60 0.16
CA ARG A 88 -13.04 -5.17 -0.17
C ARG A 88 -14.26 -4.47 -0.76
N HIS A 89 -14.99 -5.11 -1.66
CA HIS A 89 -16.22 -4.55 -2.24
C HIS A 89 -17.34 -4.40 -1.21
N CYS A 90 -17.54 -5.40 -0.33
CA CYS A 90 -18.51 -5.32 0.75
C CYS A 90 -18.17 -4.18 1.73
N ALA A 91 -16.91 -4.07 2.15
CA ALA A 91 -16.45 -3.00 3.03
C ALA A 91 -16.53 -1.63 2.36
N ALA A 92 -16.26 -1.52 1.05
CA ALA A 92 -16.46 -0.30 0.28
C ALA A 92 -17.92 0.17 0.30
N LYS A 93 -18.87 -0.74 0.09
CA LYS A 93 -20.31 -0.44 0.14
C LYS A 93 -20.80 -0.08 1.54
N ALA A 94 -20.24 -0.69 2.57
CA ALA A 94 -20.60 -0.41 3.97
C ALA A 94 -20.22 1.02 4.42
N GLY A 95 -19.29 1.70 3.72
CA GLY A 95 -18.89 3.06 4.07
C GLY A 95 -17.93 3.11 5.27
N GLY A 96 -18.07 4.14 6.11
CA GLY A 96 -17.35 4.34 7.38
C GLY A 96 -15.93 4.89 7.23
N LEU A 97 -15.09 4.18 6.49
CA LEU A 97 -13.67 4.48 6.33
C LEU A 97 -13.27 4.69 4.87
N GLY A 98 -12.32 5.60 4.65
CA GLY A 98 -11.63 5.75 3.37
C GLY A 98 -10.85 4.49 2.96
N ALA A 99 -10.55 4.37 1.67
CA ALA A 99 -9.91 3.17 1.12
C ALA A 99 -8.54 2.84 1.77
N SER A 100 -7.71 3.86 2.04
CA SER A 100 -6.44 3.67 2.75
C SER A 100 -6.65 3.37 4.24
N GLN A 101 -7.59 4.05 4.89
CA GLN A 101 -7.90 3.88 6.31
C GLN A 101 -8.31 2.44 6.63
N LYS A 102 -9.04 1.76 5.74
CA LYS A 102 -9.41 0.35 5.94
C LYS A 102 -8.20 -0.56 6.16
N ALA A 103 -7.14 -0.38 5.37
CA ALA A 103 -5.91 -1.14 5.55
C ALA A 103 -5.13 -0.71 6.80
N GLU A 104 -5.17 0.58 7.15
CA GLU A 104 -4.55 1.14 8.35
C GLU A 104 -5.21 0.58 9.62
N VAL A 105 -6.54 0.59 9.72
CA VAL A 105 -7.30 0.04 10.86
C VAL A 105 -7.09 -1.48 10.97
N ALA A 106 -7.17 -2.21 9.85
CA ALA A 106 -6.89 -3.65 9.83
C ALA A 106 -5.47 -3.97 10.35
N TYR A 107 -4.50 -3.09 10.10
CA TYR A 107 -3.14 -3.24 10.62
C TYR A 107 -3.06 -3.05 12.13
N LEU A 108 -3.76 -2.04 12.67
CA LEU A 108 -3.84 -1.81 14.11
C LEU A 108 -4.48 -3.01 14.82
N ASP A 109 -5.56 -3.54 14.24
CA ASP A 109 -6.26 -4.74 14.74
C ASP A 109 -5.34 -5.96 14.76
N LYS A 110 -4.59 -6.20 13.68
CA LYS A 110 -3.59 -7.28 13.61
C LYS A 110 -2.54 -7.19 14.71
N LEU A 111 -2.09 -5.98 15.02
CA LEU A 111 -1.10 -5.74 16.07
C LEU A 111 -1.69 -5.77 17.48
N GLY A 112 -3.02 -5.83 17.61
CA GLY A 112 -3.73 -5.74 18.90
C GLY A 112 -3.55 -4.38 19.57
N LEU A 113 -3.44 -3.29 18.79
CA LEU A 113 -3.30 -1.95 19.33
C LEU A 113 -4.68 -1.36 19.70
N SER A 114 -4.78 -0.79 20.88
CA SER A 114 -5.97 -0.07 21.33
C SER A 114 -6.08 1.30 20.67
N TYR A 115 -7.29 1.70 20.32
CA TYR A 115 -7.63 3.01 19.78
C TYR A 115 -9.04 3.41 20.23
N VAL A 116 -9.37 4.68 20.08
CA VAL A 116 -10.71 5.23 20.35
C VAL A 116 -11.37 5.60 19.03
N GLU A 117 -12.64 5.25 18.88
CA GLU A 117 -13.42 5.53 17.68
C GLU A 117 -14.30 6.76 17.86
N HIS A 118 -14.35 7.61 16.83
CA HIS A 118 -15.19 8.79 16.76
C HIS A 118 -15.78 8.94 15.36
N GLU A 119 -16.83 9.75 15.26
CA GLU A 119 -17.35 10.31 14.00
C GLU A 119 -16.80 11.72 13.73
#